data_AF-A0A8R7QIV4-F1
#
_entry.id   AF-A0A8R7QIV4-F1
#
_cell.length_a   1.000
_cell.length_b   1.000
_cell.length_c   1.000
_cell.angle_alpha   90.00
_cell.angle_beta   90.00
_cell.angle_gamma   90.00
#
_symmetry.space_group_name_H-M   'P 1'
#
loop_
_entity.id
_entity.type
_entity.pdbx_description
1 polymer ?
#
loop_
_entity_poly.entity_id
_entity_poly.type
_entity_poly.pdbx_seq_one_letter_code
_entity_poly.pdbx_strand_id
1 'polypeptide(L)' 'MAVEGKVLIGKQSELDCTELCVCTCKITKAGIGGPLIDIDGNFVGMNFYDEEETPFLPRDVIHRLLLK' A
#
# COMPACT_ATOMS: atom_id res chain seq x y z
N MET A 1 7.76 13.81 -0.88
CA MET A 1 8.33 13.30 -2.14
C MET A 1 7.55 12.05 -2.50
N ALA A 2 7.15 11.90 -3.76
CA ALA A 2 6.56 10.66 -4.25
C ALA A 2 7.69 9.69 -4.65
N VAL A 3 7.41 8.39 -4.58
CA VAL A 3 8.32 7.33 -5.01
C VAL A 3 7.53 6.43 -5.93
N GLU A 4 8.10 6.14 -7.10
CA GLU A 4 7.47 5.25 -8.07
C GLU A 4 7.74 3.78 -7.74
N GLY A 5 6.83 2.91 -8.14
CA GLY A 5 6.96 1.48 -7.97
C GLY A 5 5.90 0.73 -8.76
N LYS A 6 5.93 -0.60 -8.66
CA LYS A 6 4.96 -1.50 -9.30
C LYS A 6 4.27 -2.32 -8.22
N VAL A 7 2.97 -2.53 -8.38
CA VAL A 7 2.23 -3.50 -7.55
C VAL A 7 2.66 -4.91 -7.93
N LEU A 8 2.94 -5.75 -6.93
CA LEU A 8 3.39 -7.13 -7.09
C LEU A 8 2.20 -8.06 -6.94
N ILE A 9 1.73 -8.61 -8.06
CA ILE A 9 0.58 -9.51 -8.10
C ILE A 9 0.99 -10.88 -7.54
N GLY A 10 0.25 -11.38 -6.55
CA GLY A 10 0.45 -12.69 -5.95
C GLY A 10 1.53 -12.75 -4.86
N LYS A 11 2.30 -11.68 -4.65
CA LYS A 11 3.20 -11.55 -3.49
C LYS A 11 2.37 -11.22 -2.25
N GLN A 12 2.61 -11.94 -1.18
CA GLN A 12 2.04 -11.68 0.13
C GLN A 12 3.00 -10.83 0.96
N SER A 13 2.42 -9.94 1.77
CA SER A 13 3.13 -9.19 2.80
C SER A 13 3.66 -10.12 3.88
N GLU A 14 4.82 -9.81 4.46
CA GLU A 14 5.36 -10.53 5.62
C GLU A 14 4.68 -10.10 6.94
N LEU A 15 3.87 -9.03 6.91
CA LEU A 15 3.04 -8.61 8.03
C LEU A 15 1.83 -9.56 8.20
N ASP A 16 1.39 -9.75 9.44
CA ASP A 16 0.26 -10.61 9.83
C ASP A 16 -1.11 -10.00 9.44
N CYS A 17 -1.34 -9.79 8.14
CA CYS A 17 -2.60 -9.33 7.57
C CYS A 17 -2.71 -9.75 6.09
N THR A 18 -3.66 -10.65 5.80
CA THR A 18 -3.85 -11.25 4.48
C THR A 18 -4.41 -10.30 3.41
N GLU A 19 -5.03 -9.21 3.85
CA GLU A 19 -5.63 -8.20 2.99
C GLU A 19 -4.62 -7.23 2.40
N LEU A 20 -3.38 -7.24 2.90
CA LEU A 20 -2.32 -6.37 2.39
C LEU A 20 -1.84 -6.85 1.01
N CYS A 21 -1.77 -5.89 0.10
CA CYS A 21 -1.06 -6.03 -1.17
C CYS A 21 0.35 -5.44 -1.03
N VAL A 22 1.24 -5.72 -1.99
CA VAL A 22 2.64 -5.27 -1.91
C VAL A 22 3.02 -4.50 -3.18
N CYS A 23 3.79 -3.41 -3.03
CA CYS A 23 4.46 -2.73 -4.14
C CYS A 23 5.98 -2.74 -3.95
N THR A 24 6.72 -2.56 -5.05
CA THR A 24 8.17 -2.33 -5.04
C THR A 24 8.56 -0.92 -4.58
N CYS A 25 7.58 -0.07 -4.28
CA CYS A 25 7.86 1.27 -3.81
C CYS A 25 8.55 1.20 -2.44
N LYS A 26 9.60 2.01 -2.23
CA LYS A 26 10.33 2.04 -0.95
C LYS A 26 10.00 3.35 -0.24
N ILE A 27 9.35 3.23 0.91
CA ILE A 27 9.02 4.38 1.76
C ILE A 27 9.89 4.38 3.02
N THR A 28 9.98 5.54 3.67
CA THR A 28 10.46 5.60 5.05
C THR A 28 9.27 5.41 6.00
N LYS A 29 9.55 5.22 7.30
CA LYS A 29 8.49 5.18 8.33
C LYS A 29 7.59 6.43 8.34
N ALA A 30 8.07 7.57 7.83
CA ALA A 30 7.26 8.78 7.70
C ALA A 30 6.16 8.67 6.62
N GLY A 31 6.26 7.69 5.71
CA GLY A 31 5.24 7.42 4.68
C GLY A 31 4.10 6.52 5.14
N ILE A 32 4.16 5.96 6.36
CA ILE A 32 3.10 5.12 6.93
C ILE A 32 1.80 5.91 7.03
N GLY A 33 0.69 5.30 6.63
CA GLY A 33 -0.62 5.96 6.60
C GLY A 33 -0.79 6.95 5.43
N GLY A 34 0.27 7.21 4.66
CA GLY A 34 0.20 8.01 3.45
C GLY A 34 -0.53 7.29 2.32
N PRO A 35 -1.07 8.03 1.33
CA PRO A 35 -1.76 7.42 0.21
C PRO A 35 -0.78 6.75 -0.76
N LEU A 36 -1.20 5.61 -1.30
CA LEU A 36 -0.70 5.05 -2.54
C LEU A 36 -1.60 5.54 -3.68
N ILE A 37 -1.00 6.11 -4.71
CA ILE A 37 -1.70 6.64 -5.89
C ILE A 37 -1.17 5.97 -7.15
N ASP A 38 -2.05 5.75 -8.14
CA ASP A 38 -1.63 5.29 -9.47
C ASP A 38 -1.17 6.47 -10.35
N ILE A 39 -0.74 6.15 -11.57
CA ILE A 39 -0.23 7.12 -12.55
C ILE A 39 -1.30 8.14 -12.99
N ASP A 40 -2.58 7.82 -12.83
CA ASP A 40 -3.71 8.69 -13.17
C ASP A 40 -4.16 9.52 -11.94
N GLY A 41 -3.47 9.37 -10.80
CA GLY A 41 -3.76 10.09 -9.56
C GLY A 41 -4.91 9.48 -8.75
N ASN A 42 -5.38 8.28 -9.08
CA ASN A 42 -6.41 7.62 -8.29
C ASN A 42 -5.82 7.08 -6.99
N PHE A 43 -6.59 7.17 -5.91
CA PHE A 43 -6.25 6.53 -4.64
C PHE A 43 -6.39 5.01 -4.76
N VAL A 44 -5.27 4.30 -4.58
CA VAL A 44 -5.19 2.83 -4.66
C VAL A 44 -5.27 2.19 -3.27
N GLY A 45 -4.71 2.84 -2.26
CA GLY A 45 -4.64 2.30 -0.91
C GLY A 45 -3.80 3.14 0.03
N MET A 46 -3.49 2.59 1.20
CA MET A 46 -2.74 3.30 2.25
C MET A 46 -1.50 2.49 2.67
N ASN A 47 -0.35 3.15 2.73
CA ASN A 47 0.95 2.48 2.89
C ASN A 47 1.24 2.05 4.33
N PHE A 48 1.94 0.92 4.45
CA PHE A 48 2.62 0.43 5.64
C PHE A 48 4.12 0.33 5.35
N TYR A 49 4.94 0.40 6.39
CA TYR A 49 6.39 0.29 6.25
C TYR A 49 6.82 -1.16 6.44
N ASP A 50 7.64 -1.65 5.50
CA ASP A 50 8.47 -2.84 5.63
C ASP A 50 9.86 -2.53 5.04
N GLU A 51 10.88 -3.30 5.36
CA GLU A 51 12.28 -2.98 5.02
C GLU A 51 12.60 -3.21 3.53
N GLU A 52 12.00 -4.24 2.92
CA GLU A 52 12.28 -4.64 1.54
C GLU A 52 11.33 -4.00 0.53
N GLU A 53 10.04 -4.03 0.84
CA GLU A 53 8.93 -3.59 -0.03
C GLU A 53 7.95 -2.73 0.77
N THR A 54 6.90 -2.21 0.14
CA THR A 54 5.84 -1.46 0.84
C THR A 54 4.53 -2.24 0.75
N PRO A 55 4.10 -2.88 1.85
CA PRO A 55 2.74 -3.36 1.98
C PRO A 55 1.77 -2.18 2.00
N PHE A 56 0.59 -2.35 1.43
CA PHE A 56 -0.47 -1.35 1.49
C PHE A 56 -1.83 -2.00 1.65
N LEU A 57 -2.73 -1.31 2.34
CA LEU A 57 -4.12 -1.73 2.47
C LEU A 57 -4.91 -1.21 1.27
N PRO A 58 -5.52 -2.08 0.44
CA PRO A 58 -6.28 -1.67 -0.73
C PRO A 58 -7.50 -0.79 -0.40
N ARG A 59 -7.83 0.11 -1.32
CA ARG A 59 -8.95 1.06 -1.18
C ARG A 59 -10.28 0.38 -0.88
N ASP A 60 -10.59 -0.75 -1.51
CA ASP A 60 -11.84 -1.50 -1.30
C ASP A 60 -11.93 -2.06 0.12
N VAL A 61 -10.81 -2.50 0.69
CA VAL A 61 -10.73 -2.92 2.10
C VAL A 61 -10.96 -1.73 3.02
N ILE A 62 -10.31 -0.59 2.75
CA ILE A 62 -10.52 0.66 3.52
C ILE A 62 -11.99 1.08 3.46
N HIS A 63 -12.60 1.06 2.27
CA HIS A 63 -13.99 1.43 2.08
C HIS A 63 -14.94 0.53 2.87
N ARG A 64 -14.72 -0.80 2.83
CA ARG A 64 -15.49 -1.77 3.61
C ARG A 64 -15.42 -1.51 5.12
N LEU A 65 -14.26 -1.10 5.62
CA LEU A 65 -14.03 -0.88 7.05
C LEU A 65 -14.57 0.46 7.55
N LEU A 66 -14.44 1.53 6.75
CA LEU A 66 -14.69 2.90 7.20
C LEU A 66 -16.01 3.51 6.71
N LEU A 67 -16.56 3.03 5.59
CA LEU A 67 -17.68 3.67 4.88
C LEU A 67 -18.90 2.74 4.73
N LYS A 68 -19.29 2.08 5.84
CA LYS A 68 -20.42 1.13 5.89
C LYS A 68 -21.65 1.57 5.11
#